data_AF-A0A803KVU0-F1
#
_entry.id   AF-A0A803KVU0-F1
#
_cell.length_a   1.000
_cell.length_b   1.000
_cell.length_c   1.000
_cell.angle_alpha   90.00
_cell.angle_beta   90.00
_cell.angle_gamma   90.00
#
_symmetry.space_group_name_H-M   'P 1'
#
loop_
_entity.id
_entity.type
_entity.pdbx_description
1 polymer ?
#
loop_
_entity_poly.entity_id
_entity_poly.type
_entity_poly.pdbx_seq_one_letter_code
_entity_poly.pdbx_strand_id
1 'polypeptide(L)'
;MNNNFSLFQAARIARLMFFLVQSAFLLLLLPTSSFGALGNEAPFTECLDLHSNPQYPTSEVTYSQHNSSFTSMLQAYARNIRFLKPETRKPSFIVTPKGRRALVWWVLDRKAMGEDMFWALRGGVARSLDQGASRTMYRWQEVAPNLPKDLFLRARVSVIKDQKEDSKNRLAFTFIALFLGESKELQDLLAKSFPELGISAKYCQEMPWINSTLFWDDIPSGTSTEILLSREYERLSRKVKSDYVTKPIPEERLQLMWKEVLDMDGLVMEWNPYGGRMREIPANEIAFYHRAGNLFKIEYDFKWYEEGKEAEEHHIELSRRLYKFMTPYVSNSPKEAFYNYRDLDLGTNTGRFAKTRAEFGNKYHGGNFQRLLKVKLKVDPLNFFRDEQSIPPILNLT
;
A
#
# COMPACT_ATOMS: atom_id res chain seq x y z
N MET A 1 -71.88 34.41 -31.27
CA MET A 1 -71.76 33.14 -30.50
C MET A 1 -70.81 33.42 -29.36
N ASN A 2 -71.20 33.13 -28.11
CA ASN A 2 -70.62 33.83 -26.97
C ASN A 2 -69.56 33.00 -26.24
N ASN A 3 -68.42 33.64 -25.93
CA ASN A 3 -67.33 33.05 -25.16
C ASN A 3 -67.67 32.96 -23.66
N ASN A 4 -68.56 32.04 -23.29
CA ASN A 4 -68.78 31.65 -21.89
C ASN A 4 -67.68 30.68 -21.40
N PHE A 5 -66.41 31.08 -21.52
CA PHE A 5 -65.31 30.39 -20.86
C PHE A 5 -65.44 30.64 -19.34
N SER A 6 -65.97 29.64 -18.63
CA SER A 6 -66.62 29.89 -17.34
C SER A 6 -65.68 30.36 -16.23
N LEU A 7 -66.14 31.33 -15.44
CA LEU A 7 -65.52 31.75 -14.16
C LEU A 7 -65.27 30.56 -13.22
N PHE A 8 -66.04 29.48 -13.34
CA PHE A 8 -65.85 28.24 -12.58
C PHE A 8 -64.53 27.50 -12.90
N GLN A 9 -64.01 27.57 -14.13
CA GLN A 9 -62.69 27.00 -14.44
C GLN A 9 -61.56 27.84 -13.84
N ALA A 10 -61.62 29.17 -13.98
CA ALA A 10 -60.65 30.07 -13.37
C ALA A 10 -60.62 29.92 -11.84
N ALA A 11 -61.79 29.86 -11.19
CA ALA A 11 -61.90 29.65 -9.75
C ALA A 11 -61.39 28.27 -9.29
N ARG A 12 -61.55 27.21 -10.10
CA ARG A 12 -60.97 25.88 -9.81
C ARG A 12 -59.45 25.89 -9.93
N ILE A 13 -58.89 26.50 -10.98
CA ILE A 13 -57.44 26.60 -11.18
C ILE A 13 -56.82 27.46 -10.06
N ALA A 14 -57.41 28.60 -9.71
CA ALA A 14 -56.95 29.45 -8.62
C ALA A 14 -56.95 28.73 -7.27
N ARG A 15 -58.00 27.94 -6.96
CA ARG A 15 -58.03 27.11 -5.74
C ARG A 15 -56.98 25.99 -5.77
N LEU A 16 -56.77 25.33 -6.92
CA LEU A 16 -55.76 24.28 -7.05
C LEU A 16 -54.34 24.86 -6.85
N MET A 17 -54.05 26.01 -7.46
CA MET A 17 -52.80 26.75 -7.28
C MET A 17 -52.59 27.18 -5.82
N PHE A 18 -53.64 27.67 -5.14
CA PHE A 18 -53.56 28.06 -3.74
C PHE A 18 -53.29 26.87 -2.81
N PHE A 19 -53.95 25.72 -3.03
CA PHE A 19 -53.65 24.49 -2.30
C PHE A 19 -52.24 23.96 -2.59
N LEU A 20 -51.77 24.01 -3.83
CA LEU A 20 -50.39 23.63 -4.19
C LEU A 20 -49.36 24.53 -3.50
N VAL A 21 -49.54 25.85 -3.52
CA VAL A 21 -48.67 26.81 -2.82
C VAL A 21 -48.69 26.59 -1.30
N GLN A 22 -49.86 26.39 -0.68
CA GLN A 22 -49.92 26.06 0.75
C GLN A 22 -49.26 24.72 1.08
N SER A 23 -49.39 23.69 0.22
CA SER A 23 -48.73 22.40 0.43
C SER A 23 -47.20 22.49 0.31
N ALA A 24 -46.70 23.29 -0.64
CA ALA A 24 -45.28 23.61 -0.75
C ALA A 24 -44.76 24.41 0.45
N PHE A 25 -45.55 25.35 0.98
CA PHE A 25 -45.18 26.12 2.17
C PHE A 25 -45.17 25.27 3.45
N LEU A 26 -46.07 24.28 3.58
CA LEU A 26 -46.00 23.28 4.65
C LEU A 26 -44.76 22.39 4.52
N LEU A 27 -44.39 21.98 3.31
CA LEU A 27 -43.16 21.20 3.05
C LEU A 27 -41.87 21.98 3.37
N LEU A 28 -41.91 23.32 3.34
CA LEU A 28 -40.82 24.21 3.75
C LEU A 28 -40.83 24.56 5.25
N LEU A 29 -41.91 24.25 5.97
CA LEU A 29 -42.07 24.50 7.42
C LEU A 29 -42.04 23.22 8.27
N LEU A 30 -42.06 22.04 7.64
CA LEU A 30 -41.53 20.84 8.30
C LEU A 30 -40.07 21.13 8.64
N PRO A 31 -39.65 21.02 9.92
CA PRO A 31 -38.24 21.05 10.22
C PRO A 31 -37.61 19.86 9.48
N THR A 32 -36.65 20.14 8.61
CA THR A 32 -35.70 19.13 8.16
C THR A 32 -34.87 18.73 9.36
N SER A 33 -35.42 17.81 10.16
CA SER A 33 -34.69 16.96 11.07
C SER A 33 -33.74 16.14 10.22
N SER A 34 -32.60 16.75 9.92
CA SER A 34 -31.42 16.10 9.43
C SER A 34 -30.99 15.09 10.49
N PHE A 35 -31.61 13.91 10.42
CA PHE A 35 -30.97 12.64 10.74
C PHE A 35 -29.83 12.39 9.74
N GLY A 36 -28.89 13.35 9.67
CA GLY A 36 -27.50 12.98 9.55
C GLY A 36 -27.25 12.02 10.71
N ALA A 37 -26.62 10.88 10.41
CA ALA A 37 -26.40 9.86 11.40
C ALA A 37 -25.43 10.40 12.46
N LEU A 38 -25.99 10.94 13.55
CA LEU A 38 -25.42 10.80 14.88
C LEU A 38 -25.16 9.30 15.05
N GLY A 39 -23.90 8.92 14.80
CA GLY A 39 -23.43 7.59 15.15
C GLY A 39 -23.61 7.37 16.65
N ASN A 40 -23.42 6.13 17.09
CA ASN A 40 -23.50 5.79 18.51
C ASN A 40 -22.27 6.27 19.29
N GLU A 41 -21.85 7.53 19.06
CA GLU A 41 -20.72 8.18 19.72
C GLU A 41 -20.97 8.29 21.21
N ALA A 42 -22.11 8.84 21.64
CA ALA A 42 -22.44 8.97 23.07
C ALA A 42 -22.49 7.61 23.80
N PRO A 43 -23.20 6.56 23.32
CA PRO A 43 -23.13 5.22 23.91
C PRO A 43 -21.71 4.59 23.88
N PHE A 44 -20.89 4.91 22.87
CA PHE A 44 -19.52 4.41 22.80
C PHE A 44 -18.60 5.14 23.79
N THR A 45 -18.68 6.46 23.92
CA THR A 45 -17.89 7.24 24.88
C THR A 45 -18.30 6.94 26.32
N GLU A 46 -19.59 6.78 26.58
CA GLU A 46 -20.11 6.33 27.89
C GLU A 46 -19.56 4.95 28.26
N CYS A 47 -19.57 3.99 27.32
CA CYS A 47 -18.95 2.68 27.50
C CYS A 47 -17.42 2.76 27.70
N LEU A 48 -16.75 3.65 26.97
CA LEU A 48 -15.31 3.90 27.09
C LEU A 48 -14.95 4.50 28.46
N ASP A 49 -15.75 5.43 28.99
CA ASP A 49 -15.59 6.02 30.32
C ASP A 49 -15.84 4.98 31.43
N LEU A 50 -16.94 4.21 31.34
CA LEU A 50 -17.32 3.16 32.29
C LEU A 50 -16.25 2.05 32.42
N HIS A 51 -15.45 1.83 31.38
CA HIS A 51 -14.40 0.80 31.34
C HIS A 51 -12.97 1.35 31.36
N SER A 52 -12.79 2.66 31.52
CA SER A 52 -11.47 3.28 31.67
C SER A 52 -11.08 3.48 33.13
N ASN A 53 -9.78 3.67 33.38
CA ASN A 53 -9.31 4.03 34.73
C ASN A 53 -9.66 5.51 34.99
N PRO A 54 -10.41 5.87 36.05
CA PRO A 54 -10.76 7.25 36.37
C PRO A 54 -9.58 8.23 36.53
N GLN A 55 -8.36 7.71 36.75
CA GLN A 55 -7.12 8.49 36.78
C GLN A 55 -6.67 9.01 35.40
N TYR A 56 -7.23 8.49 34.30
CA TYR A 56 -6.88 8.84 32.92
C TYR A 56 -8.14 9.13 32.09
N PRO A 57 -8.61 10.38 32.02
CA PRO A 57 -9.85 10.73 31.32
C PRO A 57 -9.82 10.34 29.85
N THR A 58 -10.91 9.75 29.35
CA THR A 58 -11.01 9.29 27.94
C THR A 58 -10.96 10.45 26.95
N SER A 59 -11.38 11.64 27.38
CA SER A 59 -11.33 12.90 26.64
C SER A 59 -9.92 13.38 26.31
N GLU A 60 -8.87 12.91 27.02
CA GLU A 60 -7.48 13.18 26.64
C GLU A 60 -6.98 12.34 25.46
N VAL A 61 -7.65 11.21 25.19
CA VAL A 61 -7.25 10.21 24.19
C VAL A 61 -8.26 10.04 23.06
N THR A 62 -9.42 10.70 23.14
CA THR A 62 -10.53 10.53 22.18
C THR A 62 -10.78 11.82 21.41
N TYR A 63 -10.77 11.74 20.08
CA TYR A 63 -11.00 12.87 19.19
C TYR A 63 -12.17 12.53 18.27
N SER A 64 -13.33 13.16 18.50
CA SER A 64 -14.48 13.18 17.57
C SER A 64 -14.23 14.16 16.42
N GLN A 65 -15.00 14.10 15.35
CA GLN A 65 -14.94 15.10 14.26
C GLN A 65 -15.23 16.55 14.72
N HIS A 66 -15.80 16.75 15.92
CA HIS A 66 -16.04 18.07 16.51
C HIS A 66 -14.82 18.65 17.26
N ASN A 67 -13.78 17.85 17.54
CA ASN A 67 -12.57 18.33 18.20
C ASN A 67 -11.64 19.02 17.19
N SER A 68 -11.15 20.22 17.51
CA SER A 68 -10.22 20.97 16.65
C SER A 68 -8.90 20.23 16.33
N SER A 69 -8.50 19.29 17.18
CA SER A 69 -7.34 18.41 17.02
C SER A 69 -7.61 17.14 16.18
N PHE A 70 -8.85 16.89 15.74
CA PHE A 70 -9.20 15.69 14.97
C PHE A 70 -8.43 15.60 13.65
N THR A 71 -8.44 16.67 12.86
CA THR A 71 -7.79 16.69 11.54
C THR A 71 -6.28 16.52 11.65
N SER A 72 -5.63 17.11 12.65
CA SER A 72 -4.19 16.94 12.86
C SER A 72 -3.84 15.52 13.34
N MET A 73 -4.66 14.90 14.20
CA MET A 73 -4.49 13.48 14.57
C MET A 73 -4.71 12.53 13.39
N LEU A 74 -5.74 12.74 12.58
CA LEU A 74 -6.01 11.94 11.38
C LEU A 74 -4.86 12.01 10.36
N GLN A 75 -4.21 13.17 10.23
CA GLN A 75 -3.13 13.39 9.27
C GLN A 75 -1.73 13.03 9.79
N ALA A 76 -1.47 13.08 11.11
CA ALA A 76 -0.11 12.94 11.67
C ALA A 76 0.64 11.68 11.22
N TYR A 77 -0.08 10.56 11.11
CA TYR A 77 0.49 9.24 10.78
C TYR A 77 0.10 8.71 9.39
N ALA A 78 -0.64 9.49 8.60
CA ALA A 78 -0.96 9.14 7.22
C ALA A 78 0.27 9.28 6.31
N ARG A 79 0.61 8.22 5.55
CA ARG A 79 1.82 8.14 4.69
C ARG A 79 1.54 8.15 3.19
N ASN A 80 0.27 8.25 2.80
CA ASN A 80 -0.20 8.31 1.42
C ASN A 80 -1.38 9.28 1.35
N ILE A 81 -1.16 10.48 0.82
CA ILE A 81 -2.12 11.59 0.97
C ILE A 81 -3.38 11.44 0.10
N ARG A 82 -3.40 10.53 -0.89
CA ARG A 82 -4.63 10.27 -1.68
C ARG A 82 -5.81 9.77 -0.84
N PHE A 83 -5.55 9.23 0.35
CA PHE A 83 -6.57 8.82 1.33
C PHE A 83 -6.97 9.91 2.34
N LEU A 84 -6.41 11.13 2.25
CA LEU A 84 -6.75 12.25 3.12
C LEU A 84 -7.82 13.20 2.53
N LYS A 85 -8.18 12.99 1.25
CA LYS A 85 -9.10 13.81 0.48
C LYS A 85 -10.45 14.06 1.18
N PRO A 86 -11.16 15.17 0.90
CA PRO A 86 -12.45 15.48 1.54
C PRO A 86 -13.48 14.35 1.43
N GLU A 87 -13.54 13.70 0.26
CA GLU A 87 -14.50 12.64 -0.09
C GLU A 87 -14.15 11.28 0.55
N THR A 88 -12.93 11.12 1.06
CA THR A 88 -12.54 9.88 1.75
C THR A 88 -13.23 9.82 3.11
N ARG A 89 -14.03 8.76 3.32
CA ARG A 89 -14.75 8.49 4.58
C ARG A 89 -13.81 8.58 5.77
N LYS A 90 -14.11 9.50 6.69
CA LYS A 90 -13.38 9.74 7.93
C LYS A 90 -14.03 8.91 9.06
N PRO A 91 -13.27 8.46 10.07
CA PRO A 91 -13.87 7.81 11.23
C PRO A 91 -14.70 8.82 12.04
N SER A 92 -15.74 8.35 12.76
CA SER A 92 -16.48 9.18 13.73
C SER A 92 -15.56 9.78 14.79
N PHE A 93 -14.68 8.93 15.34
CA PHE A 93 -13.70 9.31 16.35
C PHE A 93 -12.39 8.52 16.16
N ILE A 94 -11.32 9.04 16.75
CA ILE A 94 -9.99 8.42 16.87
C ILE A 94 -9.70 8.23 18.36
N VAL A 95 -9.18 7.07 18.77
CA VAL A 95 -8.71 6.83 20.15
C VAL A 95 -7.20 6.56 20.16
N THR A 96 -6.44 7.22 21.03
CA THR A 96 -4.99 7.10 21.19
C THR A 96 -4.60 6.50 22.56
N PRO A 97 -4.89 5.21 22.81
CA PRO A 97 -4.83 4.62 24.15
C PRO A 97 -3.44 4.72 24.82
N LYS A 98 -3.39 5.36 25.99
CA LYS A 98 -2.18 5.51 26.81
C LYS A 98 -1.94 4.26 27.66
N GLY A 99 -0.99 3.43 27.25
CA GLY A 99 -0.46 2.31 28.06
C GLY A 99 -1.18 0.96 27.89
N ARG A 100 -0.51 -0.13 28.32
CA ARG A 100 -0.88 -1.52 27.96
C ARG A 100 -2.27 -1.97 28.44
N ARG A 101 -2.74 -1.50 29.61
CA ARG A 101 -4.05 -1.91 30.16
C ARG A 101 -5.25 -1.39 29.35
N ALA A 102 -5.08 -0.30 28.60
CA ALA A 102 -6.11 0.25 27.71
C ALA A 102 -6.33 -0.56 26.41
N LEU A 103 -5.59 -1.66 26.21
CA LEU A 103 -5.77 -2.58 25.07
C LEU A 103 -6.16 -4.01 25.48
N VAL A 104 -5.71 -4.46 26.66
CA VAL A 104 -5.91 -5.86 27.12
C VAL A 104 -7.38 -6.20 27.39
N TRP A 105 -8.20 -5.24 27.84
CA TRP A 105 -9.65 -5.44 28.00
C TRP A 105 -10.45 -5.35 26.70
N TRP A 106 -9.84 -4.86 25.62
CA TRP A 106 -10.59 -4.41 24.44
C TRP A 106 -10.58 -5.39 23.26
N VAL A 107 -9.51 -6.18 23.06
CA VAL A 107 -9.29 -6.84 21.74
C VAL A 107 -8.77 -8.30 21.74
N LEU A 108 -7.79 -8.75 22.54
CA LEU A 108 -7.24 -10.13 22.45
C LEU A 108 -6.69 -10.72 23.77
N ASP A 109 -6.97 -12.00 24.05
CA ASP A 109 -6.21 -12.80 25.03
C ASP A 109 -4.91 -13.34 24.42
N ARG A 110 -3.77 -12.92 24.96
CA ARG A 110 -2.43 -13.32 24.53
C ARG A 110 -2.10 -14.79 24.82
N LYS A 111 -2.77 -15.47 25.76
CA LYS A 111 -2.50 -16.89 26.05
C LYS A 111 -2.94 -17.85 24.95
N ALA A 112 -3.80 -17.42 24.02
CA ALA A 112 -4.44 -18.32 23.06
C ALA A 112 -3.75 -18.42 21.67
N MET A 113 -2.67 -17.67 21.40
CA MET A 113 -2.38 -17.20 20.02
C MET A 113 -1.05 -17.58 19.34
N GLY A 114 -0.10 -18.23 20.02
CA GLY A 114 1.14 -18.73 19.37
C GLY A 114 2.20 -17.66 19.03
N GLU A 115 3.17 -18.00 18.16
CA GLU A 115 4.45 -17.26 18.02
C GLU A 115 4.68 -16.52 16.66
N ASP A 116 3.71 -16.54 15.74
CA ASP A 116 3.93 -16.35 14.29
C ASP A 116 4.26 -14.90 13.75
N MET A 117 5.07 -14.02 14.39
CA MET A 117 5.14 -12.58 13.93
C MET A 117 6.38 -11.67 14.26
N PHE A 118 7.22 -11.23 13.25
CA PHE A 118 7.93 -9.89 13.16
C PHE A 118 8.78 -9.60 11.86
N TRP A 119 9.34 -8.35 11.70
CA TRP A 119 10.38 -7.80 10.71
C TRP A 119 9.93 -7.30 9.29
N ALA A 120 10.60 -6.44 8.44
CA ALA A 120 11.86 -5.60 8.39
C ALA A 120 11.80 -4.44 7.28
N LEU A 121 12.86 -3.60 7.05
CA LEU A 121 12.96 -2.44 6.07
C LEU A 121 14.36 -2.22 5.40
N ARG A 122 14.47 -1.52 4.21
CA ARG A 122 15.71 -1.09 3.44
C ARG A 122 15.50 -0.38 2.01
N GLY A 123 16.31 0.62 1.52
CA GLY A 123 16.47 1.28 0.14
C GLY A 123 17.92 1.73 -0.41
N GLY A 124 18.14 2.66 -1.39
CA GLY A 124 19.53 3.10 -1.85
C GLY A 124 19.84 3.63 -3.33
N VAL A 125 21.13 3.77 -3.72
CA VAL A 125 21.73 4.67 -4.77
C VAL A 125 21.92 4.17 -6.25
N ALA A 126 21.74 5.05 -7.27
CA ALA A 126 21.50 4.78 -8.72
C ALA A 126 22.61 4.99 -9.80
N ARG A 127 22.40 4.47 -11.02
CA ARG A 127 23.08 4.78 -12.34
C ARG A 127 22.03 4.99 -13.47
N SER A 128 22.38 5.03 -14.77
CA SER A 128 21.42 5.27 -15.89
C SER A 128 21.67 4.46 -17.18
N LEU A 129 20.67 4.47 -18.09
CA LEU A 129 20.57 3.63 -19.29
C LEU A 129 21.69 3.85 -20.34
N ASP A 130 22.39 2.77 -20.66
CA ASP A 130 23.07 2.53 -21.94
C ASP A 130 22.63 1.16 -22.52
N GLN A 131 23.26 0.68 -23.60
CA GLN A 131 22.96 -0.65 -24.14
C GLN A 131 23.37 -1.79 -23.17
N GLY A 132 24.39 -1.57 -22.33
CA GLY A 132 24.80 -2.49 -21.28
C GLY A 132 23.73 -2.67 -20.20
N ALA A 133 22.97 -1.64 -19.84
CA ALA A 133 21.97 -1.69 -18.78
C ALA A 133 20.93 -2.82 -18.94
N SER A 134 20.48 -3.11 -20.17
CA SER A 134 19.57 -4.25 -20.42
C SER A 134 20.26 -5.60 -20.18
N ARG A 135 21.52 -5.74 -20.59
CA ARG A 135 22.33 -6.93 -20.39
C ARG A 135 22.65 -7.17 -18.92
N THR A 136 23.05 -6.11 -18.20
CA THR A 136 23.33 -6.14 -16.76
C THR A 136 22.06 -6.46 -15.97
N MET A 137 20.89 -5.89 -16.33
CA MET A 137 19.59 -6.28 -15.75
C MET A 137 19.22 -7.73 -16.05
N TYR A 138 19.44 -8.22 -17.28
CA TYR A 138 19.20 -9.63 -17.60
C TYR A 138 20.04 -10.56 -16.71
N ARG A 139 21.35 -10.31 -16.65
CA ARG A 139 22.32 -11.11 -15.87
C ARG A 139 22.11 -10.99 -14.36
N TRP A 140 21.64 -9.85 -13.86
CA TRP A 140 21.23 -9.70 -12.45
C TRP A 140 20.15 -10.71 -12.05
N GLN A 141 19.16 -10.99 -12.92
CA GLN A 141 18.09 -11.96 -12.62
C GLN A 141 18.61 -13.39 -12.45
N GLU A 142 19.69 -13.75 -13.16
CA GLU A 142 20.30 -15.08 -13.09
C GLU A 142 21.24 -15.20 -11.88
N VAL A 143 21.99 -14.14 -11.56
CA VAL A 143 23.04 -14.17 -10.53
C VAL A 143 22.50 -13.80 -9.14
N ALA A 144 21.75 -12.70 -9.00
CA ALA A 144 21.37 -12.16 -7.69
C ALA A 144 20.61 -13.16 -6.78
N PRO A 145 19.71 -14.03 -7.28
CA PRO A 145 19.04 -15.05 -6.45
C PRO A 145 19.95 -16.21 -6.01
N ASN A 146 21.21 -16.23 -6.45
CA ASN A 146 22.20 -17.29 -6.22
C ASN A 146 23.50 -16.78 -5.57
N LEU A 147 23.55 -15.51 -5.16
CA LEU A 147 24.65 -14.94 -4.39
C LEU A 147 24.72 -15.53 -2.96
N PRO A 148 25.89 -15.42 -2.28
CA PRO A 148 26.02 -15.78 -0.85
C PRO A 148 24.99 -15.05 0.02
N LYS A 149 24.59 -15.67 1.14
CA LYS A 149 23.55 -15.11 2.05
C LYS A 149 23.93 -13.73 2.61
N ASP A 150 25.22 -13.48 2.68
CA ASP A 150 25.87 -12.28 3.22
C ASP A 150 25.80 -11.10 2.26
N LEU A 151 25.42 -11.31 0.99
CA LEU A 151 25.22 -10.28 -0.02
C LEU A 151 23.74 -10.17 -0.44
N PHE A 152 23.13 -9.02 -0.16
CA PHE A 152 21.85 -8.62 -0.73
C PHE A 152 22.07 -7.57 -1.82
N LEU A 153 21.70 -7.86 -3.07
CA LEU A 153 21.88 -6.98 -4.23
C LEU A 153 20.54 -6.65 -4.91
N ARG A 154 19.92 -5.53 -4.54
CA ARG A 154 18.68 -5.01 -5.15
C ARG A 154 18.98 -4.33 -6.49
N ALA A 155 18.03 -4.40 -7.43
CA ALA A 155 18.00 -3.54 -8.60
C ALA A 155 16.80 -2.55 -8.52
N ARG A 156 17.05 -1.24 -8.51
CA ARG A 156 16.00 -0.18 -8.62
C ARG A 156 15.95 0.31 -10.07
N VAL A 157 14.76 0.56 -10.61
CA VAL A 157 14.58 1.24 -11.89
C VAL A 157 13.66 2.44 -11.69
N SER A 158 14.13 3.64 -12.01
CA SER A 158 13.37 4.89 -11.84
C SER A 158 13.30 5.69 -13.13
N VAL A 159 12.18 6.36 -13.40
CA VAL A 159 12.15 7.41 -14.42
C VAL A 159 12.80 8.68 -13.86
N ILE A 160 13.68 9.30 -14.64
CA ILE A 160 14.25 10.62 -14.33
C ILE A 160 13.90 11.59 -15.47
N LYS A 161 13.44 12.78 -15.07
CA LYS A 161 13.34 13.98 -15.90
C LYS A 161 14.48 14.91 -15.51
N ASP A 162 15.15 15.51 -16.48
CA ASP A 162 16.08 16.61 -16.19
C ASP A 162 15.28 17.93 -16.15
N GLN A 163 15.77 18.95 -15.42
CA GLN A 163 15.01 20.20 -15.20
C GLN A 163 15.01 21.17 -16.40
N LYS A 164 15.09 20.65 -17.63
CA LYS A 164 15.06 21.43 -18.88
C LYS A 164 13.82 21.03 -19.69
N GLU A 165 13.07 22.02 -20.19
CA GLU A 165 11.79 21.82 -20.89
C GLU A 165 11.87 20.84 -22.06
N ASP A 166 12.96 20.85 -22.84
CA ASP A 166 13.17 19.91 -23.97
C ASP A 166 13.81 18.56 -23.59
N SER A 167 14.03 18.28 -22.30
CA SER A 167 14.72 17.04 -21.91
C SER A 167 13.81 15.81 -22.03
N LYS A 168 14.33 14.76 -22.66
CA LYS A 168 13.62 13.48 -22.77
C LYS A 168 13.76 12.69 -21.47
N ASN A 169 12.67 12.03 -21.07
CA ASN A 169 12.68 11.04 -19.99
C ASN A 169 13.84 10.05 -20.18
N ARG A 170 14.51 9.69 -19.08
CA ARG A 170 15.59 8.68 -19.07
C ARG A 170 15.43 7.72 -17.91
N LEU A 171 15.73 6.44 -18.13
CA LEU A 171 15.70 5.44 -17.06
C LEU A 171 17.01 5.42 -16.27
N ALA A 172 16.86 5.40 -14.95
CA ALA A 172 17.91 5.07 -14.00
C ALA A 172 17.91 3.56 -13.73
N PHE A 173 19.08 2.92 -13.76
CA PHE A 173 19.29 1.52 -13.37
C PHE A 173 20.27 1.48 -12.22
N THR A 174 19.91 0.81 -11.14
CA THR A 174 20.45 1.09 -9.82
C THR A 174 20.76 -0.21 -9.12
N PHE A 175 22.01 -0.46 -8.76
CA PHE A 175 22.40 -1.72 -8.12
C PHE A 175 22.88 -1.45 -6.69
N ILE A 176 22.05 -1.81 -5.73
CA ILE A 176 22.21 -1.45 -4.32
C ILE A 176 22.62 -2.69 -3.53
N ALA A 177 23.83 -2.68 -2.98
CA ALA A 177 24.42 -3.79 -2.24
C ALA A 177 24.41 -3.54 -0.73
N LEU A 178 24.06 -4.55 0.06
CA LEU A 178 24.51 -4.67 1.45
C LEU A 178 25.29 -5.96 1.54
N PHE A 179 26.53 -5.86 1.99
CA PHE A 179 27.42 -6.99 2.22
C PHE A 179 27.79 -7.06 3.69
N LEU A 180 27.83 -8.27 4.25
CA LEU A 180 28.24 -8.53 5.64
C LEU A 180 29.72 -8.99 5.67
N GLY A 181 30.61 -8.12 5.18
CA GLY A 181 32.05 -8.34 5.06
C GLY A 181 32.75 -7.11 4.46
N GLU A 182 33.99 -7.26 4.03
CA GLU A 182 34.81 -6.13 3.55
C GLU A 182 34.53 -5.76 2.08
N SER A 183 34.79 -4.51 1.70
CA SER A 183 34.63 -4.02 0.32
C SER A 183 35.50 -4.75 -0.68
N LYS A 184 36.66 -5.27 -0.25
CA LYS A 184 37.57 -6.02 -1.11
C LYS A 184 36.99 -7.40 -1.44
N GLU A 185 36.45 -8.10 -0.45
CA GLU A 185 35.73 -9.37 -0.64
C GLU A 185 34.51 -9.20 -1.54
N LEU A 186 33.72 -8.13 -1.34
CA LEU A 186 32.57 -7.79 -2.18
C LEU A 186 32.97 -7.58 -3.66
N GLN A 187 34.06 -6.85 -3.90
CA GLN A 187 34.57 -6.60 -5.25
C GLN A 187 35.05 -7.90 -5.91
N ASP A 188 35.80 -8.76 -5.21
CA ASP A 188 36.33 -10.00 -5.77
C ASP A 188 35.22 -11.04 -6.00
N LEU A 189 34.21 -11.08 -5.13
CA LEU A 189 32.98 -11.86 -5.31
C LEU A 189 32.20 -11.41 -6.55
N LEU A 190 31.97 -10.10 -6.71
CA LEU A 190 31.20 -9.57 -7.84
C LEU A 190 31.98 -9.62 -9.15
N ALA A 191 33.30 -9.43 -9.16
CA ALA A 191 34.14 -9.62 -10.34
C ALA A 191 34.09 -11.07 -10.86
N LYS A 192 33.92 -12.05 -9.96
CA LYS A 192 33.76 -13.47 -10.31
C LYS A 192 32.34 -13.88 -10.69
N SER A 193 31.33 -13.36 -10.00
CA SER A 193 29.93 -13.80 -10.16
C SER A 193 29.09 -12.92 -11.09
N PHE A 194 29.37 -11.63 -11.18
CA PHE A 194 28.60 -10.63 -11.93
C PHE A 194 29.50 -9.52 -12.52
N PRO A 195 30.51 -9.85 -13.34
CA PRO A 195 31.44 -8.87 -13.91
C PRO A 195 30.74 -7.77 -14.73
N GLU A 196 29.56 -8.04 -15.29
CA GLU A 196 28.74 -7.10 -16.06
C GLU A 196 28.22 -5.90 -15.23
N LEU A 197 28.40 -5.92 -13.91
CA LEU A 197 28.10 -4.79 -13.03
C LEU A 197 29.22 -3.73 -13.00
N GLY A 198 30.48 -4.12 -13.24
CA GLY A 198 31.63 -3.20 -13.19
C GLY A 198 31.72 -2.41 -11.87
N ILE A 199 31.71 -3.10 -10.73
CA ILE A 199 31.92 -2.47 -9.42
C ILE A 199 33.40 -2.09 -9.23
N SER A 200 33.67 -1.05 -8.46
CA SER A 200 35.02 -0.61 -8.09
C SER A 200 34.98 0.09 -6.72
N ALA A 201 36.12 0.13 -6.03
CA ALA A 201 36.22 0.56 -4.63
C ALA A 201 35.57 1.93 -4.34
N LYS A 202 35.61 2.88 -5.28
CA LYS A 202 34.93 4.20 -5.18
C LYS A 202 33.40 4.15 -5.05
N TYR A 203 32.78 2.99 -5.24
CA TYR A 203 31.35 2.74 -5.04
C TYR A 203 31.05 1.86 -3.81
N CYS A 204 32.08 1.47 -3.05
CA CYS A 204 31.94 0.71 -1.82
C CYS A 204 32.15 1.65 -0.63
N GLN A 205 31.24 1.63 0.35
CA GLN A 205 31.37 2.42 1.58
C GLN A 205 31.13 1.50 2.77
N GLU A 206 32.17 1.33 3.59
CA GLU A 206 32.11 0.54 4.82
C GLU A 206 31.53 1.40 5.95
N MET A 207 30.61 0.82 6.70
CA MET A 207 29.91 1.52 7.78
C MET A 207 29.29 0.52 8.76
N PRO A 208 29.09 0.89 10.04
CA PRO A 208 28.32 0.08 10.98
C PRO A 208 26.90 -0.20 10.45
N TRP A 209 26.31 -1.34 10.83
CA TRP A 209 25.00 -1.76 10.34
C TRP A 209 23.89 -0.70 10.53
N ILE A 210 23.90 0.04 11.63
CA ILE A 210 22.92 1.10 11.90
C ILE A 210 23.07 2.31 10.96
N ASN A 211 24.30 2.65 10.55
CA ASN A 211 24.53 3.67 9.52
C ASN A 211 24.09 3.16 8.14
N SER A 212 24.16 1.85 7.89
CA SER A 212 23.55 1.28 6.69
C SER A 212 22.03 1.50 6.67
N THR A 213 21.34 1.49 7.81
CA THR A 213 19.91 1.84 7.85
C THR A 213 19.65 3.27 7.34
N LEU A 214 20.53 4.23 7.61
CA LEU A 214 20.43 5.60 7.08
C LEU A 214 20.68 5.64 5.57
N PHE A 215 21.77 5.04 5.09
CA PHE A 215 22.06 4.92 3.66
C PHE A 215 20.90 4.24 2.90
N TRP A 216 20.32 3.20 3.49
CA TRP A 216 19.19 2.51 2.90
C TRP A 216 17.87 3.33 3.02
N ASP A 217 17.72 4.31 3.91
CA ASP A 217 16.57 5.25 3.87
C ASP A 217 16.83 6.47 2.95
N ASP A 218 17.86 6.39 2.09
CA ASP A 218 18.36 7.45 1.21
C ASP A 218 18.76 8.75 2.00
N ILE A 219 19.07 8.63 3.30
CA ILE A 219 19.50 9.73 4.21
C ILE A 219 21.01 10.03 4.01
N PRO A 220 21.44 11.32 4.04
CA PRO A 220 22.84 11.70 3.86
C PRO A 220 23.85 11.03 4.81
N SER A 221 24.99 10.61 4.25
CA SER A 221 26.12 10.09 5.03
C SER A 221 26.65 11.15 6.00
N GLY A 222 26.77 10.79 7.28
CA GLY A 222 27.18 11.69 8.36
C GLY A 222 26.01 12.24 9.21
N THR A 223 24.76 12.04 8.80
CA THR A 223 23.60 12.31 9.66
C THR A 223 23.62 11.42 10.91
N SER A 224 23.25 11.99 12.06
CA SER A 224 23.15 11.25 13.33
C SER A 224 22.05 10.18 13.28
N THR A 225 22.31 9.00 13.86
CA THR A 225 21.35 7.90 13.95
C THR A 225 20.09 8.25 14.75
N GLU A 226 20.13 9.30 15.57
CA GLU A 226 18.96 9.85 16.26
C GLU A 226 17.82 10.26 15.31
N ILE A 227 18.10 10.50 14.02
CA ILE A 227 17.06 10.77 13.01
C ILE A 227 16.05 9.62 12.90
N LEU A 228 16.44 8.38 13.23
CA LEU A 228 15.57 7.20 13.25
C LEU A 228 14.53 7.24 14.39
N LEU A 229 14.64 8.19 15.33
CA LEU A 229 13.59 8.47 16.32
C LEU A 229 12.53 9.46 15.80
N SER A 230 12.79 10.12 14.67
CA SER A 230 11.84 11.06 14.05
C SER A 230 10.55 10.36 13.64
N ARG A 231 9.47 11.14 13.60
CA ARG A 231 8.14 10.72 13.13
C ARG A 231 7.61 11.58 11.98
N GLU A 232 8.48 12.42 11.43
CA GLU A 232 8.22 13.22 10.23
C GLU A 232 8.54 12.40 8.98
N TYR A 233 7.70 12.52 7.95
CA TYR A 233 7.81 11.76 6.71
C TYR A 233 7.32 12.61 5.54
N GLU A 234 7.92 12.38 4.38
CA GLU A 234 7.50 12.93 3.09
C GLU A 234 6.01 12.66 2.81
N ARG A 235 5.25 13.73 2.56
CA ARG A 235 3.81 13.70 2.27
C ARG A 235 3.59 13.72 0.77
N LEU A 236 3.38 12.55 0.19
CA LEU A 236 3.02 12.37 -1.23
C LEU A 236 1.96 11.28 -1.42
N SER A 237 1.36 11.24 -2.61
CA SER A 237 0.40 10.22 -3.01
C SER A 237 1.13 9.02 -3.61
N ARG A 238 0.62 7.80 -3.34
CA ARG A 238 1.23 6.55 -3.81
C ARG A 238 0.23 5.54 -4.35
N LYS A 239 0.64 4.79 -5.37
CA LYS A 239 0.00 3.56 -5.84
C LYS A 239 1.06 2.48 -6.03
N VAL A 240 1.15 1.60 -5.03
CA VAL A 240 2.05 0.44 -5.05
C VAL A 240 1.35 -0.78 -5.65
N LYS A 241 2.09 -1.60 -6.40
CA LYS A 241 1.76 -2.97 -6.79
C LYS A 241 2.96 -3.88 -6.59
N SER A 242 2.78 -5.20 -6.69
CA SER A 242 3.88 -6.16 -6.70
C SER A 242 3.62 -7.37 -7.58
N ASP A 243 4.70 -8.00 -8.03
CA ASP A 243 4.74 -9.31 -8.67
C ASP A 243 5.93 -10.12 -8.13
N TYR A 244 5.90 -11.43 -8.31
CA TYR A 244 7.07 -12.31 -8.13
C TYR A 244 7.48 -12.94 -9.46
N VAL A 245 8.79 -13.02 -9.71
CA VAL A 245 9.37 -13.60 -10.93
C VAL A 245 10.00 -14.96 -10.61
N THR A 246 9.63 -15.99 -11.37
CA THR A 246 10.08 -17.40 -11.20
C THR A 246 11.04 -17.89 -12.28
N LYS A 247 11.18 -17.12 -13.39
CA LYS A 247 12.11 -17.39 -14.50
C LYS A 247 12.65 -16.04 -15.01
N PRO A 248 13.91 -15.93 -15.47
CA PRO A 248 14.44 -14.66 -15.96
C PRO A 248 13.61 -14.10 -17.12
N ILE A 249 13.25 -12.83 -17.05
CA ILE A 249 12.60 -12.09 -18.13
C ILE A 249 13.63 -11.93 -19.26
N PRO A 250 13.38 -12.40 -20.49
CA PRO A 250 14.37 -12.37 -21.57
C PRO A 250 14.82 -10.94 -21.93
N GLU A 251 16.07 -10.81 -22.37
CA GLU A 251 16.72 -9.51 -22.59
C GLU A 251 15.99 -8.66 -23.63
N GLU A 252 15.44 -9.26 -24.69
CA GLU A 252 14.64 -8.56 -25.69
C GLU A 252 13.26 -8.12 -25.16
N ARG A 253 12.76 -8.76 -24.10
CA ARG A 253 11.53 -8.35 -23.39
C ARG A 253 11.79 -7.25 -22.38
N LEU A 254 12.94 -7.25 -21.72
CA LEU A 254 13.41 -6.09 -20.94
C LEU A 254 13.49 -4.84 -21.84
N GLN A 255 14.06 -4.94 -23.04
CA GLN A 255 14.12 -3.81 -23.99
C GLN A 255 12.75 -3.27 -24.42
N LEU A 256 11.71 -4.12 -24.49
CA LEU A 256 10.33 -3.67 -24.73
C LEU A 256 9.73 -3.01 -23.49
N MET A 257 9.97 -3.58 -22.31
CA MET A 257 9.53 -3.03 -21.02
C MET A 257 10.13 -1.65 -20.76
N TRP A 258 11.42 -1.44 -21.07
CA TRP A 258 12.06 -0.12 -20.93
C TRP A 258 11.41 0.96 -21.80
N LYS A 259 10.86 0.60 -22.96
CA LYS A 259 10.10 1.54 -23.81
C LYS A 259 8.70 1.82 -23.23
N GLU A 260 8.06 0.81 -22.63
CA GLU A 260 6.75 0.95 -21.97
C GLU A 260 6.82 1.82 -20.70
N VAL A 261 7.90 1.70 -19.90
CA VAL A 261 8.06 2.47 -18.65
C VAL A 261 8.76 3.82 -18.80
N LEU A 262 9.32 4.15 -19.97
CA LEU A 262 10.07 5.41 -20.17
C LEU A 262 9.24 6.65 -19.85
N ASP A 263 7.95 6.61 -20.21
CA ASP A 263 7.02 7.73 -20.07
C ASP A 263 6.04 7.54 -18.89
N MET A 264 6.36 6.62 -17.97
CA MET A 264 5.58 6.37 -16.75
C MET A 264 6.07 7.24 -15.60
N ASP A 265 5.58 8.47 -15.52
CA ASP A 265 6.01 9.42 -14.49
C ASP A 265 5.74 8.92 -13.06
N GLY A 266 6.56 9.39 -12.12
CA GLY A 266 6.49 9.00 -10.72
C GLY A 266 6.88 7.54 -10.41
N LEU A 267 7.19 6.71 -11.42
CA LEU A 267 7.49 5.30 -11.24
C LEU A 267 8.90 5.05 -10.68
N VAL A 268 8.93 4.31 -9.56
CA VAL A 268 10.09 3.58 -9.07
C VAL A 268 9.74 2.09 -8.97
N MET A 269 10.55 1.24 -9.60
CA MET A 269 10.47 -0.22 -9.46
C MET A 269 11.60 -0.74 -8.58
N GLU A 270 11.28 -1.57 -7.58
CA GLU A 270 12.29 -2.18 -6.67
C GLU A 270 12.33 -3.70 -6.85
N TRP A 271 13.36 -4.20 -7.52
CA TRP A 271 13.59 -5.62 -7.80
C TRP A 271 14.49 -6.20 -6.69
N ASN A 272 13.90 -7.04 -5.83
CA ASN A 272 14.50 -7.52 -4.60
C ASN A 272 14.79 -9.02 -4.69
N PRO A 273 16.05 -9.48 -4.62
CA PRO A 273 16.41 -10.87 -4.84
C PRO A 273 15.87 -11.78 -3.73
N TYR A 274 15.47 -12.98 -4.12
CA TYR A 274 15.13 -14.10 -3.23
C TYR A 274 16.30 -15.09 -3.27
N GLY A 275 16.07 -16.40 -3.14
CA GLY A 275 17.17 -17.32 -2.88
C GLY A 275 17.65 -17.25 -1.43
N GLY A 276 18.94 -17.55 -1.19
CA GLY A 276 19.53 -17.52 0.15
C GLY A 276 18.66 -18.21 1.21
N ARG A 277 18.45 -17.54 2.36
CA ARG A 277 17.57 -18.05 3.43
C ARG A 277 16.09 -18.16 3.03
N MET A 278 15.62 -17.36 2.06
CA MET A 278 14.23 -17.41 1.57
C MET A 278 13.93 -18.68 0.75
N ARG A 279 14.96 -19.37 0.25
CA ARG A 279 14.85 -20.68 -0.43
C ARG A 279 14.77 -21.85 0.56
N GLU A 280 15.33 -21.69 1.76
CA GLU A 280 15.44 -22.75 2.77
C GLU A 280 14.20 -22.91 3.64
N ILE A 281 13.46 -21.81 3.85
CA ILE A 281 12.24 -21.79 4.64
C ILE A 281 11.09 -22.42 3.83
N PRO A 282 10.39 -23.45 4.34
CA PRO A 282 9.22 -24.03 3.69
C PRO A 282 8.10 -23.01 3.44
N ALA A 283 7.44 -23.11 2.29
CA ALA A 283 6.33 -22.23 1.91
C ALA A 283 5.15 -22.24 2.90
N ASN A 284 5.03 -23.25 3.76
CA ASN A 284 3.98 -23.43 4.75
C ASN A 284 4.41 -23.18 6.20
N GLU A 285 5.65 -22.72 6.45
CA GLU A 285 6.17 -22.43 7.80
C GLU A 285 5.31 -21.35 8.49
N ILE A 286 5.14 -20.20 7.81
CA ILE A 286 4.31 -19.07 8.25
C ILE A 286 3.35 -18.62 7.13
N ALA A 287 2.44 -17.69 7.43
CA ALA A 287 1.44 -17.16 6.48
C ALA A 287 2.02 -16.61 5.16
N PHE A 288 3.27 -16.14 5.16
CA PHE A 288 4.01 -15.68 3.98
C PHE A 288 4.64 -16.86 3.24
N TYR A 289 4.12 -17.17 2.05
CA TYR A 289 4.41 -18.41 1.30
C TYR A 289 5.46 -18.30 0.19
N HIS A 290 5.83 -17.08 -0.22
CA HIS A 290 6.73 -16.85 -1.36
C HIS A 290 8.18 -17.25 -1.00
N ARG A 291 8.58 -18.49 -1.32
CA ARG A 291 9.87 -19.08 -0.87
C ARG A 291 10.68 -19.61 -2.06
N ALA A 292 11.11 -20.88 -2.02
CA ALA A 292 11.74 -21.55 -3.15
C ALA A 292 10.88 -21.48 -4.42
N GLY A 293 11.52 -21.37 -5.58
CA GLY A 293 10.87 -21.16 -6.88
C GLY A 293 10.80 -19.69 -7.32
N ASN A 294 10.74 -18.74 -6.37
CA ASN A 294 10.83 -17.32 -6.68
C ASN A 294 12.30 -16.85 -6.76
N LEU A 295 12.63 -16.16 -7.86
CA LEU A 295 13.92 -15.54 -8.09
C LEU A 295 14.01 -14.17 -7.42
N PHE A 296 12.99 -13.33 -7.60
CA PHE A 296 12.91 -12.00 -6.99
C PHE A 296 11.46 -11.49 -6.92
N LYS A 297 11.23 -10.53 -6.01
CA LYS A 297 9.99 -9.73 -5.94
C LYS A 297 10.20 -8.42 -6.67
N ILE A 298 9.28 -8.03 -7.54
CA ILE A 298 9.17 -6.68 -8.09
C ILE A 298 8.16 -5.88 -7.25
N GLU A 299 8.54 -4.67 -6.89
CA GLU A 299 7.63 -3.60 -6.48
C GLU A 299 7.45 -2.62 -7.64
N TYR A 300 6.26 -2.07 -7.79
CA TYR A 300 5.98 -0.93 -8.69
C TYR A 300 5.33 0.17 -7.84
N ASP A 301 6.11 1.16 -7.38
CA ASP A 301 5.61 2.31 -6.62
C ASP A 301 5.51 3.53 -7.53
N PHE A 302 4.28 3.96 -7.82
CA PHE A 302 4.00 5.22 -8.49
C PHE A 302 3.78 6.31 -7.43
N LYS A 303 4.68 7.28 -7.36
CA LYS A 303 4.66 8.39 -6.41
C LYS A 303 4.34 9.71 -7.11
N TRP A 304 3.44 10.52 -6.56
CA TRP A 304 3.15 11.86 -7.11
C TRP A 304 2.77 12.89 -6.04
N TYR A 305 3.07 14.15 -6.33
CA TYR A 305 2.75 15.30 -5.48
C TYR A 305 1.45 16.03 -5.89
N GLU A 306 1.05 15.89 -7.14
CA GLU A 306 -0.09 16.60 -7.71
C GLU A 306 -1.42 16.17 -7.04
N GLU A 307 -2.16 17.16 -6.53
CA GLU A 307 -3.50 16.94 -5.97
C GLU A 307 -4.57 16.96 -7.07
N GLY A 308 -5.84 16.72 -6.71
CA GLY A 308 -6.94 16.58 -7.67
C GLY A 308 -7.29 15.12 -7.98
N LYS A 309 -8.21 14.91 -8.92
CA LYS A 309 -8.75 13.59 -9.28
C LYS A 309 -8.01 13.00 -10.48
N GLU A 310 -7.75 13.86 -11.44
CA GLU A 310 -7.12 13.64 -12.73
C GLU A 310 -5.73 13.03 -12.55
N ALA A 311 -4.92 13.62 -11.66
CA ALA A 311 -3.60 13.10 -11.29
C ALA A 311 -3.67 11.70 -10.63
N GLU A 312 -4.67 11.43 -9.78
CA GLU A 312 -4.82 10.10 -9.18
C GLU A 312 -5.28 9.05 -10.21
N GLU A 313 -6.24 9.39 -11.07
CA GLU A 313 -6.71 8.50 -12.13
C GLU A 313 -5.57 8.17 -13.12
N HIS A 314 -4.77 9.17 -13.52
CA HIS A 314 -3.59 8.99 -14.36
C HIS A 314 -2.59 7.97 -13.77
N HIS A 315 -2.08 8.20 -12.56
CA HIS A 315 -1.09 7.31 -11.95
C HIS A 315 -1.65 5.91 -11.63
N ILE A 316 -2.95 5.80 -11.31
CA ILE A 316 -3.62 4.51 -11.14
C ILE A 316 -3.74 3.76 -12.47
N GLU A 317 -4.02 4.45 -13.58
CA GLU A 317 -4.07 3.83 -14.91
C GLU A 317 -2.70 3.40 -15.42
N LEU A 318 -1.65 4.20 -15.24
CA LEU A 318 -0.26 3.78 -15.51
C LEU A 318 0.10 2.51 -14.71
N SER A 319 -0.23 2.49 -13.43
CA SER A 319 0.00 1.33 -12.55
C SER A 319 -0.75 0.07 -13.02
N ARG A 320 -1.99 0.21 -13.51
CA ARG A 320 -2.77 -0.88 -14.09
C ARG A 320 -2.22 -1.33 -15.45
N ARG A 321 -1.76 -0.39 -16.30
CA ARG A 321 -1.13 -0.65 -17.60
C ARG A 321 0.15 -1.46 -17.45
N LEU A 322 1.08 -1.03 -16.60
CA LEU A 322 2.33 -1.76 -16.32
C LEU A 322 2.06 -3.15 -15.73
N TYR A 323 1.17 -3.24 -14.73
CA TYR A 323 0.83 -4.53 -14.14
C TYR A 323 0.21 -5.49 -15.16
N LYS A 324 -0.61 -4.99 -16.09
CA LYS A 324 -1.14 -5.79 -17.21
C LYS A 324 0.00 -6.25 -18.14
N PHE A 325 0.87 -5.34 -18.56
CA PHE A 325 2.03 -5.61 -19.42
C PHE A 325 2.94 -6.72 -18.86
N MET A 326 3.17 -6.73 -17.54
CA MET A 326 4.07 -7.68 -16.87
C MET A 326 3.54 -9.11 -16.76
N THR A 327 2.24 -9.33 -16.99
CA THR A 327 1.55 -10.62 -16.77
C THR A 327 2.21 -11.87 -17.40
N PRO A 328 2.76 -11.85 -18.64
CA PRO A 328 3.38 -13.05 -19.23
C PRO A 328 4.83 -13.30 -18.77
N TYR A 329 5.43 -12.39 -17.99
CA TYR A 329 6.84 -12.43 -17.58
C TYR A 329 7.05 -12.76 -16.10
N VAL A 330 5.96 -12.90 -15.34
CA VAL A 330 5.96 -13.10 -13.88
C VAL A 330 5.31 -14.45 -13.53
N SER A 331 5.23 -14.74 -12.22
CA SER A 331 4.46 -15.87 -11.67
C SER A 331 3.03 -15.92 -12.21
N ASN A 332 2.49 -17.13 -12.32
CA ASN A 332 1.13 -17.39 -12.76
C ASN A 332 0.56 -18.63 -12.05
N SER A 333 -0.76 -18.71 -11.97
CA SER A 333 -1.50 -19.79 -11.31
C SER A 333 -1.14 -20.02 -9.82
N PRO A 334 -1.13 -18.99 -8.94
CA PRO A 334 -1.62 -17.63 -9.16
C PRO A 334 -0.52 -16.65 -9.63
N LYS A 335 -0.94 -15.49 -10.16
CA LYS A 335 -0.04 -14.33 -10.30
C LYS A 335 0.19 -13.73 -8.91
N GLU A 336 1.33 -14.03 -8.31
CA GLU A 336 1.61 -13.80 -6.88
C GLU A 336 1.75 -12.32 -6.53
N ALA A 337 1.28 -11.90 -5.35
CA ALA A 337 1.36 -10.52 -4.87
C ALA A 337 1.75 -10.46 -3.40
N PHE A 338 2.41 -9.39 -2.96
CA PHE A 338 2.88 -9.23 -1.57
C PHE A 338 1.86 -8.52 -0.68
N TYR A 339 1.39 -9.19 0.37
CA TYR A 339 0.32 -8.70 1.26
C TYR A 339 0.52 -7.29 1.82
N ASN A 340 1.74 -6.93 2.22
CA ASN A 340 2.00 -5.60 2.81
C ASN A 340 1.88 -4.47 1.77
N TYR A 341 1.90 -4.77 0.48
CA TYR A 341 1.62 -3.82 -0.60
C TYR A 341 0.17 -4.01 -1.07
N ARG A 342 -0.77 -3.73 -0.15
CA ARG A 342 -2.21 -3.93 -0.31
C ARG A 342 -2.73 -3.26 -1.59
N ASP A 343 -3.18 -4.08 -2.54
CA ASP A 343 -3.73 -3.62 -3.82
C ASP A 343 -5.19 -4.07 -4.00
N LEU A 344 -6.12 -3.14 -3.82
CA LEU A 344 -7.56 -3.41 -3.96
C LEU A 344 -7.98 -3.76 -5.41
N ASP A 345 -7.14 -3.49 -6.43
CA ASP A 345 -7.42 -3.94 -7.81
C ASP A 345 -7.39 -5.47 -7.94
N LEU A 346 -6.80 -6.19 -6.97
CA LEU A 346 -6.79 -7.67 -6.94
C LEU A 346 -8.13 -8.26 -6.48
N GLY A 347 -9.01 -7.46 -5.88
CA GLY A 347 -10.32 -7.90 -5.38
C GLY A 347 -10.66 -7.40 -3.98
N THR A 348 -11.90 -7.61 -3.56
CA THR A 348 -12.40 -7.21 -2.23
C THR A 348 -13.45 -8.18 -1.68
N ASN A 349 -13.62 -8.24 -0.37
CA ASN A 349 -14.64 -9.02 0.33
C ASN A 349 -16.08 -8.58 0.00
N THR A 350 -16.25 -7.32 -0.37
CA THR A 350 -17.53 -6.63 -0.58
C THR A 350 -17.61 -5.98 -1.97
N GLY A 351 -18.79 -5.52 -2.37
CA GLY A 351 -18.99 -4.80 -3.63
C GLY A 351 -18.79 -5.66 -4.88
N ARG A 352 -18.42 -5.01 -5.99
CA ARG A 352 -18.33 -5.64 -7.33
C ARG A 352 -17.38 -6.83 -7.40
N PHE A 353 -16.33 -6.86 -6.57
CA PHE A 353 -15.32 -7.91 -6.55
C PHE A 353 -15.55 -9.00 -5.50
N ALA A 354 -16.72 -9.05 -4.84
CA ALA A 354 -17.02 -9.99 -3.75
C ALA A 354 -16.89 -11.50 -4.08
N LYS A 355 -16.67 -11.86 -5.36
CA LYS A 355 -16.36 -13.23 -5.82
C LYS A 355 -14.85 -13.54 -5.89
N THR A 356 -13.96 -12.55 -6.01
CA THR A 356 -12.51 -12.79 -6.16
C THR A 356 -11.77 -12.97 -4.83
N ARG A 357 -12.49 -13.29 -3.73
CA ARG A 357 -11.92 -13.57 -2.40
C ARG A 357 -10.96 -14.75 -2.41
N ALA A 358 -11.31 -15.82 -3.11
CA ALA A 358 -10.41 -16.95 -3.35
C ALA A 358 -9.17 -16.50 -4.14
N GLU A 359 -9.34 -15.62 -5.12
CA GLU A 359 -8.25 -15.16 -5.97
C GLU A 359 -7.24 -14.30 -5.19
N PHE A 360 -7.64 -13.17 -4.58
CA PHE A 360 -6.68 -12.29 -3.88
C PHE A 360 -6.05 -13.00 -2.67
N GLY A 361 -6.80 -13.84 -1.97
CA GLY A 361 -6.27 -14.66 -0.89
C GLY A 361 -5.19 -15.63 -1.36
N ASN A 362 -5.41 -16.32 -2.49
CA ASN A 362 -4.40 -17.19 -3.09
C ASN A 362 -3.21 -16.40 -3.65
N LYS A 363 -3.40 -15.19 -4.20
CA LYS A 363 -2.27 -14.32 -4.63
C LYS A 363 -1.34 -13.98 -3.47
N TYR A 364 -1.90 -13.61 -2.32
CA TYR A 364 -1.16 -13.17 -1.11
C TYR A 364 -0.65 -14.31 -0.22
N HIS A 365 -1.30 -15.48 -0.22
CA HIS A 365 -1.01 -16.56 0.75
C HIS A 365 -0.88 -17.97 0.14
N GLY A 366 -1.16 -18.15 -1.16
CA GLY A 366 -1.03 -19.43 -1.85
C GLY A 366 -1.76 -20.56 -1.12
N GLY A 367 -1.10 -21.71 -1.00
CA GLY A 367 -1.62 -22.87 -0.27
C GLY A 367 -1.93 -22.60 1.23
N ASN A 368 -1.34 -21.56 1.83
CA ASN A 368 -1.60 -21.22 3.24
C ASN A 368 -2.95 -20.54 3.44
N PHE A 369 -3.60 -20.04 2.39
CA PHE A 369 -4.88 -19.33 2.54
C PHE A 369 -5.94 -20.20 3.23
N GLN A 370 -6.00 -21.50 2.91
CA GLN A 370 -6.89 -22.46 3.56
C GLN A 370 -6.55 -22.75 5.04
N ARG A 371 -5.28 -22.60 5.47
CA ARG A 371 -4.91 -22.60 6.90
C ARG A 371 -5.40 -21.32 7.57
N LEU A 372 -5.25 -20.18 6.91
CA LEU A 372 -5.66 -18.87 7.43
C LEU A 372 -7.19 -18.74 7.60
N LEU A 373 -7.99 -19.23 6.65
CA LEU A 373 -9.46 -19.25 6.77
C LEU A 373 -9.92 -20.05 8.01
N LYS A 374 -9.28 -21.19 8.29
CA LYS A 374 -9.54 -22.03 9.48
C LYS A 374 -9.14 -21.33 10.77
N VAL A 375 -8.00 -20.63 10.80
CA VAL A 375 -7.59 -19.84 11.96
C VAL A 375 -8.58 -18.70 12.20
N LYS A 376 -8.91 -17.92 11.16
CA LYS A 376 -9.86 -16.81 11.24
C LYS A 376 -11.22 -17.24 11.79
N LEU A 377 -11.80 -18.33 11.25
CA LEU A 377 -13.07 -18.88 11.74
C LEU A 377 -13.02 -19.31 13.21
N LYS A 378 -11.86 -19.76 13.72
CA LYS A 378 -11.69 -20.12 15.13
C LYS A 378 -11.53 -18.91 16.06
N VAL A 379 -10.80 -17.87 15.65
CA VAL A 379 -10.43 -16.74 16.53
C VAL A 379 -11.37 -15.52 16.40
N ASP A 380 -12.05 -15.36 15.28
CA ASP A 380 -13.01 -14.28 15.02
C ASP A 380 -14.14 -14.77 14.08
N PRO A 381 -15.03 -15.66 14.58
CA PRO A 381 -16.16 -16.18 13.80
C PRO A 381 -17.19 -15.10 13.43
N LEU A 382 -17.29 -14.02 14.22
CA LEU A 382 -18.20 -12.89 13.96
C LEU A 382 -17.63 -11.89 12.93
N ASN A 383 -16.40 -12.12 12.47
CA ASN A 383 -15.66 -11.24 11.56
C ASN A 383 -15.56 -9.78 12.04
N PHE A 384 -15.37 -9.57 13.34
CA PHE A 384 -15.22 -8.25 13.94
C PHE A 384 -14.00 -7.51 13.36
N PHE A 385 -12.85 -8.17 13.26
CA PHE A 385 -11.62 -7.64 12.69
C PHE A 385 -11.63 -7.83 11.17
N ARG A 386 -12.20 -6.87 10.43
CA ARG A 386 -12.38 -6.94 8.97
C ARG A 386 -11.97 -5.67 8.25
N ASP A 387 -11.46 -5.85 7.04
CA ASP A 387 -11.12 -4.82 6.05
C ASP A 387 -11.51 -5.32 4.64
N GLU A 388 -11.39 -4.46 3.63
CA GLU A 388 -11.75 -4.74 2.23
C GLU A 388 -11.09 -6.02 1.68
N GLN A 389 -9.91 -6.42 2.18
CA GLN A 389 -9.15 -7.62 1.83
C GLN A 389 -8.74 -8.47 3.05
N SER A 390 -9.44 -8.38 4.18
CA SER A 390 -9.18 -9.24 5.35
C SER A 390 -9.54 -10.70 5.06
N ILE A 391 -8.86 -11.65 5.69
CA ILE A 391 -9.23 -13.07 5.65
C ILE A 391 -10.66 -13.23 6.22
N PRO A 392 -11.63 -13.82 5.50
CA PRO A 392 -12.98 -14.05 6.00
C PRO A 392 -13.09 -15.37 6.81
N PRO A 393 -13.99 -15.47 7.81
CA PRO A 393 -14.27 -16.72 8.52
C PRO A 393 -15.18 -17.67 7.71
N ILE A 394 -14.79 -17.99 6.47
CA ILE A 394 -15.58 -18.83 5.55
C ILE A 394 -14.63 -19.78 4.81
N LEU A 395 -14.85 -21.10 4.95
CA LEU A 395 -13.95 -22.11 4.36
C LEU A 395 -14.14 -22.28 2.84
N ASN A 396 -15.40 -22.25 2.39
CA ASN A 396 -15.77 -22.39 0.99
C ASN A 396 -16.00 -21.00 0.36
N LEU A 397 -15.03 -20.55 -0.44
CA LEU A 397 -15.11 -19.30 -1.19
C LEU A 397 -15.43 -19.63 -2.66
N THR A 398 -16.73 -19.61 -2.97
CA THR A 398 -17.32 -19.84 -4.32
C THR A 398 -17.32 -18.58 -5.17
#